data_AF-A0A673CIF2-F1
#
_entry.id   AF-A0A673CIF2-F1
#
_cell.length_a   1.000
_cell.length_b   1.000
_cell.length_c   1.000
_cell.angle_alpha   90.00
_cell.angle_beta   90.00
_cell.angle_gamma   90.00
#
_symmetry.space_group_name_H-M   'P 1'
#
loop_
_entity.id
_entity.type
_entity.pdbx_description
1 polymer ?
#
loop_
_entity_poly.entity_id
_entity_poly.type
_entity_poly.pdbx_seq_one_letter_code
_entity_poly.pdbx_strand_id
1 'polypeptide(L)'
;MKLPVAILTVLAAVAVTIDATVYFKEQFLDGDGWKSRWAESKHKSDYGQWKLSSGKFYGDAEADKGLQTSQDARFYALSARFDSFSNEGKPLVIQFTVKHEQKIDCGGGYVKIFPSDLDQSDMHGDSQYYIMFGPDICGYSTKKVHVIFNYKGQNHLIKKDIKCKDDELTHLYTLILNPDQTYEVRINNEKVESGTLEEDWDMLPAKKIKDPEAKKPSDWDDRAKIDDPTDTKPEDWDKPETIPDPDAKKPDDWDEDMDGEWEPPMISNPEYKGEWKPKQIDNPDYKGAWVHPEIDNPEYTHDAAMYKFDNIGVLGLDLWQVKSGTIFDNFLITDDIKEAEEFGKQTWGVTKSISTAAGLVDVPGLCLVLIPTKCCLKERQPDLNQT
;
A
#
# COMPACT_ATOMS: atom_id res chain seq x y z
N MET A 1 60.63 -54.79 11.36
CA MET A 1 59.30 -54.43 11.90
C MET A 1 58.82 -53.18 11.19
N LYS A 2 57.70 -53.26 10.48
CA LYS A 2 57.07 -52.12 9.78
C LYS A 2 56.25 -51.32 10.80
N LEU A 3 56.45 -50.01 10.89
CA LEU A 3 55.57 -49.07 11.58
C LEU A 3 54.84 -48.23 10.51
N PRO A 4 53.51 -48.04 10.57
CA PRO A 4 52.79 -47.27 9.58
C PRO A 4 52.88 -45.77 9.91
N VAL A 5 53.22 -44.96 8.90
CA VAL A 5 53.12 -43.50 8.98
C VAL A 5 51.65 -43.14 8.80
N ALA A 6 51.02 -42.65 9.87
CA ALA A 6 49.70 -42.05 9.79
C ALA A 6 49.83 -40.65 9.18
N ILE A 7 49.31 -40.48 7.96
CA ILE A 7 49.17 -39.17 7.32
C ILE A 7 47.87 -38.55 7.85
N LEU A 8 48.01 -37.56 8.73
CA LEU A 8 46.90 -36.74 9.21
C LEU A 8 46.68 -35.60 8.20
N THR A 9 45.76 -35.78 7.26
CA THR A 9 45.28 -34.70 6.38
C THR A 9 44.38 -33.76 7.17
N VAL A 10 44.88 -32.56 7.49
CA VAL A 10 44.09 -31.44 8.01
C VAL A 10 43.41 -30.75 6.83
N LEU A 11 42.11 -30.98 6.66
CA LEU A 11 41.26 -30.19 5.76
C LEU A 11 40.93 -28.87 6.46
N ALA A 12 41.63 -27.80 6.08
CA ALA A 12 41.23 -26.44 6.44
C ALA A 12 39.99 -26.07 5.61
N ALA A 13 38.82 -26.09 6.24
CA ALA A 13 37.61 -25.52 5.66
C ALA A 13 37.79 -24.00 5.62
N VAL A 14 38.05 -23.46 4.43
CA VAL A 14 37.95 -22.01 4.18
C VAL A 14 36.47 -21.67 4.24
N ALA A 15 36.02 -21.14 5.38
CA ALA A 15 34.72 -20.51 5.48
C ALA A 15 34.80 -19.22 4.65
N VAL A 16 34.17 -19.23 3.47
CA VAL A 16 33.90 -18.02 2.72
C VAL A 16 32.83 -17.26 3.51
N THR A 17 33.24 -16.24 4.26
CA THR A 17 32.30 -15.27 4.81
C THR A 17 31.82 -14.42 3.64
N ILE A 18 30.56 -14.58 3.25
CA ILE A 18 29.90 -13.64 2.36
C ILE A 18 29.64 -12.41 3.22
N ASP A 19 30.51 -11.41 3.13
CA ASP A 19 30.33 -10.15 3.84
C ASP A 19 29.14 -9.38 3.24
N ALA A 20 28.29 -8.84 4.11
CA ALA A 20 27.19 -7.96 3.73
C ALA A 20 27.74 -6.71 3.04
N THR A 21 27.21 -6.37 1.86
CA THR A 21 27.63 -5.19 1.10
C THR A 21 26.65 -4.05 1.34
N VAL A 22 27.12 -3.00 2.00
CA VAL A 22 26.38 -1.74 2.15
C VAL A 22 26.70 -0.83 0.98
N TYR A 23 25.72 -0.60 0.10
CA TYR A 23 25.87 0.24 -1.09
C TYR A 23 25.66 1.73 -0.80
N PHE A 24 24.75 2.04 0.11
CA PHE A 24 24.47 3.41 0.53
C PHE A 24 24.06 3.44 1.99
N LYS A 25 24.57 4.43 2.74
CA LYS A 25 24.21 4.67 4.14
C LYS A 25 24.28 6.16 4.45
N GLU A 26 23.21 6.72 5.01
CA GLU A 26 23.15 8.12 5.44
C GLU A 26 22.39 8.25 6.76
N GLN A 27 23.00 9.01 7.69
CA GLN A 27 22.49 9.24 9.06
C GLN A 27 22.66 10.70 9.51
N PHE A 28 23.22 11.57 8.67
CA PHE A 28 23.37 13.01 8.92
C PHE A 28 24.09 13.41 10.23
N LEU A 29 24.99 12.56 10.73
CA LEU A 29 25.70 12.77 12.01
C LEU A 29 26.86 13.77 11.92
N ASP A 30 27.21 14.23 10.72
CA ASP A 30 28.38 15.08 10.45
C ASP A 30 28.02 16.55 10.19
N GLY A 31 26.90 17.01 10.76
CA GLY A 31 26.46 18.40 10.67
C GLY A 31 26.13 18.79 9.23
N ASP A 32 26.81 19.80 8.69
CA ASP A 32 26.55 20.28 7.32
C ASP A 32 27.18 19.41 6.20
N GLY A 33 27.86 18.31 6.55
CA GLY A 33 28.52 17.41 5.59
C GLY A 33 27.58 16.86 4.52
N TRP A 34 26.29 16.65 4.85
CA TRP A 34 25.28 16.17 3.91
C TRP A 34 25.10 17.07 2.68
N LYS A 35 25.34 18.37 2.79
CA LYS A 35 25.23 19.32 1.65
C LYS A 35 26.21 19.02 0.52
N SER A 36 27.28 18.26 0.81
CA SER A 36 28.23 17.79 -0.20
C SER A 36 27.82 16.47 -0.87
N ARG A 37 26.96 15.69 -0.21
CA ARG A 37 26.49 14.37 -0.67
C ARG A 37 25.15 14.44 -1.40
N TRP A 38 24.31 15.39 -1.03
CA TRP A 38 22.98 15.59 -1.58
C TRP A 38 22.94 16.77 -2.53
N ALA A 39 22.36 16.57 -3.71
CA ALA A 39 22.18 17.56 -4.75
C ALA A 39 20.71 17.95 -4.90
N GLU A 40 20.44 19.25 -4.88
CA GLU A 40 19.12 19.82 -5.19
C GLU A 40 18.90 19.88 -6.70
N SER A 41 17.70 19.48 -7.14
CA SER A 41 17.29 19.66 -8.54
C SER A 41 17.07 21.14 -8.86
N LYS A 42 17.37 21.50 -10.10
CA LYS A 42 17.17 22.83 -10.69
C LYS A 42 16.09 22.83 -11.77
N HIS A 43 15.39 21.71 -11.95
CA HIS A 43 14.29 21.58 -12.92
C HIS A 43 13.18 22.62 -12.70
N LYS A 44 12.91 22.96 -11.43
CA LYS A 44 12.02 24.05 -11.02
C LYS A 44 12.75 25.04 -10.14
N SER A 45 12.44 26.33 -10.31
CA SER A 45 13.02 27.41 -9.49
C SER A 45 12.40 27.51 -8.10
N ASP A 46 11.24 26.90 -7.89
CA ASP A 46 10.43 27.00 -6.68
C ASP A 46 10.34 25.68 -5.89
N TYR A 47 11.34 24.81 -6.00
CA TYR A 47 11.45 23.69 -5.07
C TYR A 47 11.53 24.16 -3.61
N GLY A 48 10.98 23.34 -2.72
CA GLY A 48 11.00 23.54 -1.29
C GLY A 48 12.40 23.31 -0.70
N GLN A 49 12.72 24.08 0.33
CA GLN A 49 14.03 24.01 0.99
C GLN A 49 14.09 22.89 2.01
N TRP A 50 15.23 22.20 2.05
CA TRP A 50 15.54 21.20 3.05
C TRP A 50 16.30 21.82 4.22
N LYS A 51 16.03 21.35 5.43
CA LYS A 51 16.82 21.71 6.62
C LYS A 51 17.18 20.45 7.39
N LEU A 52 18.36 20.45 7.99
CA LEU A 52 18.73 19.40 8.92
C LEU A 52 18.11 19.70 10.30
N SER A 53 17.32 18.77 10.84
CA SER A 53 16.56 18.99 12.07
C SER A 53 16.15 17.66 12.69
N SER A 54 16.11 17.59 14.02
CA SER A 54 15.50 16.50 14.80
C SER A 54 14.03 16.74 15.13
N GLY A 55 13.48 17.88 14.67
CA GLY A 55 12.09 18.23 14.87
C GLY A 55 11.80 18.81 16.26
N LYS A 56 10.52 18.80 16.65
CA LYS A 56 10.06 19.36 17.94
C LYS A 56 10.27 18.39 19.12
N PHE A 57 10.24 17.10 18.84
CA PHE A 57 10.44 16.03 19.82
C PHE A 57 11.26 14.93 19.18
N TYR A 58 12.15 14.32 19.93
CA TYR A 58 13.13 13.34 19.45
C TYR A 58 13.54 12.41 20.59
N GLY A 59 14.13 11.27 20.24
CA GLY A 59 14.80 10.40 21.20
C GLY A 59 16.17 10.96 21.59
N ASP A 60 16.97 11.32 20.59
CA ASP A 60 18.29 11.94 20.75
C ASP A 60 18.43 13.14 19.80
N ALA A 61 18.89 14.27 20.36
CA ALA A 61 18.93 15.54 19.64
C ALA A 61 19.91 15.55 18.45
N GLU A 62 20.94 14.72 18.49
CA GLU A 62 21.99 14.62 17.47
C GLU A 62 21.77 13.42 16.56
N ALA A 63 21.43 12.26 17.13
CA ALA A 63 21.25 11.03 16.35
C ALA A 63 19.95 11.02 15.53
N ASP A 64 18.93 11.79 15.91
CA ASP A 64 17.67 11.89 15.16
C ASP A 64 17.62 13.09 14.20
N LYS A 65 18.77 13.72 13.91
CA LYS A 65 18.82 14.78 12.89
C LYS A 65 18.62 14.14 11.51
N GLY A 66 17.59 14.58 10.81
CA GLY A 66 17.32 14.16 9.45
C GLY A 66 16.96 15.32 8.53
N LEU A 67 16.76 15.00 7.25
CA LEU A 67 16.30 15.96 6.25
C LEU A 67 14.81 16.27 6.48
N GLN A 68 14.54 17.49 6.92
CA GLN A 68 13.19 18.00 7.16
C GLN A 68 12.72 18.90 6.01
N THR A 69 11.51 18.66 5.52
CA THR A 69 10.81 19.61 4.63
C THR A 69 10.44 20.87 5.40
N SER A 70 10.69 22.07 4.85
CA SER A 70 10.59 23.33 5.63
C SER A 70 9.52 24.33 5.16
N GLN A 71 8.95 24.12 3.98
CA GLN A 71 7.98 25.02 3.33
C GLN A 71 6.71 24.27 2.89
N ASP A 72 5.56 24.78 3.31
CA ASP A 72 4.25 24.25 2.94
C ASP A 72 3.93 24.45 1.45
N ALA A 73 3.11 23.56 0.91
CA ALA A 73 2.62 23.56 -0.47
C ALA A 73 3.76 23.69 -1.50
N ARG A 74 4.79 22.84 -1.35
CA ARG A 74 5.94 22.80 -2.26
C ARG A 74 6.20 21.37 -2.75
N PHE A 75 6.72 21.32 -3.99
CA PHE A 75 7.46 20.16 -4.45
C PHE A 75 8.86 20.19 -3.85
N TYR A 76 9.43 19.03 -3.59
CA TYR A 76 10.80 18.86 -3.11
C TYR A 76 11.50 17.90 -4.06
N ALA A 77 12.77 18.18 -4.40
CA ALA A 77 13.58 17.34 -5.26
C ALA A 77 15.05 17.39 -4.81
N LEU A 78 15.48 16.36 -4.08
CA LEU A 78 16.85 16.21 -3.57
C LEU A 78 17.34 14.79 -3.80
N SER A 79 18.59 14.59 -4.18
CA SER A 79 19.12 13.26 -4.47
C SER A 79 20.55 13.07 -4.00
N ALA A 80 20.90 11.85 -3.61
CA ALA A 80 22.24 11.43 -3.26
C ALA A 80 22.73 10.37 -4.24
N ARG A 81 23.97 10.54 -4.71
CA ARG A 81 24.64 9.60 -5.61
C ARG A 81 25.60 8.72 -4.82
N PHE A 82 25.69 7.46 -5.22
CA PHE A 82 26.59 6.47 -4.63
C PHE A 82 27.21 5.58 -5.72
N ASP A 83 28.13 4.71 -5.32
CA ASP A 83 28.81 3.80 -6.24
C ASP A 83 27.81 2.87 -6.90
N SER A 84 27.87 2.78 -8.23
CA SER A 84 26.86 2.04 -8.95
C SER A 84 27.02 0.53 -8.80
N PHE A 85 25.89 -0.16 -8.69
CA PHE A 85 25.83 -1.61 -8.59
C PHE A 85 24.60 -2.19 -9.32
N SER A 86 24.57 -3.52 -9.47
CA SER A 86 23.38 -4.26 -9.89
C SER A 86 22.99 -5.23 -8.78
N ASN A 87 21.69 -5.47 -8.61
CA ASN A 87 21.17 -6.49 -7.70
C ASN A 87 21.11 -7.89 -8.34
N GLU A 88 21.73 -8.11 -9.50
CA GLU A 88 21.74 -9.42 -10.15
C GLU A 88 22.26 -10.53 -9.21
N GLY A 89 21.43 -11.56 -9.00
CA GLY A 89 21.74 -12.71 -8.17
C GLY A 89 21.78 -12.44 -6.66
N LYS A 90 21.44 -11.24 -6.20
CA LYS A 90 21.47 -10.84 -4.79
C LYS A 90 20.16 -10.17 -4.36
N PRO A 91 19.79 -10.24 -3.07
CA PRO A 91 18.72 -9.41 -2.55
C PRO A 91 19.07 -7.92 -2.68
N LEU A 92 18.06 -7.09 -2.89
CA LEU A 92 18.12 -5.64 -2.77
C LEU A 92 17.27 -5.22 -1.58
N VAL A 93 17.88 -4.61 -0.58
CA VAL A 93 17.20 -4.09 0.60
C VAL A 93 17.29 -2.57 0.60
N ILE A 94 16.15 -1.89 0.63
CA ILE A 94 16.04 -0.44 0.71
C ILE A 94 15.31 -0.11 2.00
N GLN A 95 15.97 0.63 2.89
CA GLN A 95 15.47 0.94 4.21
C GLN A 95 15.68 2.41 4.53
N PHE A 96 14.68 3.04 5.15
CA PHE A 96 14.77 4.42 5.64
C PHE A 96 13.71 4.67 6.70
N THR A 97 13.88 5.76 7.45
CA THR A 97 12.91 6.21 8.44
C THR A 97 12.23 7.49 8.00
N VAL A 98 10.94 7.59 8.32
CA VAL A 98 10.11 8.77 8.05
C VAL A 98 9.35 9.13 9.32
N LYS A 99 9.32 10.43 9.63
CA LYS A 99 8.56 10.99 10.74
C LYS A 99 7.68 12.13 10.23
N HIS A 100 6.37 12.00 10.38
CA HIS A 100 5.40 13.05 10.03
C HIS A 100 4.97 13.86 11.27
N GLU A 101 5.91 14.56 11.90
CA GLU A 101 5.64 15.27 13.17
C GLU A 101 4.62 16.42 13.05
N GLN A 102 4.33 16.87 11.84
CA GLN A 102 3.44 17.98 11.57
C GLN A 102 1.95 17.58 11.51
N LYS A 103 1.59 16.31 11.71
CA LYS A 103 0.26 15.76 11.36
C LYS A 103 -0.06 16.03 9.90
N ILE A 104 0.65 15.32 9.03
CA ILE A 104 0.53 15.49 7.58
C ILE A 104 -0.90 15.17 7.13
N ASP A 105 -1.46 16.03 6.29
CA ASP A 105 -2.79 15.89 5.70
C ASP A 105 -2.71 15.37 4.27
N CYS A 106 -1.81 15.94 3.46
CA CYS A 106 -1.48 15.46 2.14
C CYS A 106 0.00 15.70 1.80
N GLY A 107 0.75 14.62 1.58
CA GLY A 107 2.08 14.63 1.05
C GLY A 107 2.76 13.25 1.00
N GLY A 108 3.76 13.16 0.13
CA GLY A 108 4.57 11.95 -0.05
C GLY A 108 5.68 11.82 0.98
N GLY A 109 5.94 10.59 1.40
CA GLY A 109 7.02 10.18 2.29
C GLY A 109 7.88 9.06 1.71
N TYR A 110 7.96 8.94 0.39
CA TYR A 110 8.64 7.86 -0.33
C TYR A 110 10.01 8.26 -0.89
N VAL A 111 10.83 7.26 -1.18
CA VAL A 111 12.08 7.40 -1.94
C VAL A 111 11.89 6.89 -3.36
N LYS A 112 12.68 7.41 -4.29
CA LYS A 112 12.86 6.88 -5.64
C LYS A 112 14.30 6.40 -5.81
N ILE A 113 14.48 5.22 -6.38
CA ILE A 113 15.79 4.66 -6.75
C ILE A 113 15.95 4.81 -8.25
N PHE A 114 17.06 5.39 -8.67
CA PHE A 114 17.34 5.76 -10.05
C PHE A 114 18.61 5.09 -10.57
N PRO A 115 18.74 4.97 -11.90
CA PRO A 115 19.99 4.57 -12.52
C PRO A 115 21.11 5.61 -12.25
N SER A 116 22.36 5.16 -12.36
CA SER A 116 23.53 5.99 -12.10
C SER A 116 23.75 7.08 -13.15
N ASP A 117 23.05 7.06 -14.28
CA ASP A 117 23.19 8.05 -15.34
C ASP A 117 22.18 9.20 -15.22
N LEU A 118 21.30 9.18 -14.21
CA LEU A 118 20.38 10.27 -13.92
C LEU A 118 21.14 11.60 -13.74
N ASP A 119 20.69 12.65 -14.44
CA ASP A 119 21.08 14.03 -14.14
C ASP A 119 20.35 14.53 -12.89
N GLN A 120 21.05 14.57 -11.76
CA GLN A 120 20.51 15.04 -10.48
C GLN A 120 20.07 16.51 -10.53
N SER A 121 20.66 17.31 -11.43
CA SER A 121 20.30 18.72 -11.57
C SER A 121 18.99 18.95 -12.31
N ASP A 122 18.47 17.93 -13.01
CA ASP A 122 17.20 17.97 -13.72
C ASP A 122 16.20 16.91 -13.19
N MET A 123 16.41 16.37 -11.98
CA MET A 123 15.51 15.38 -11.39
C MET A 123 14.12 15.96 -11.11
N HIS A 124 13.06 15.25 -11.52
CA HIS A 124 11.66 15.66 -11.36
C HIS A 124 10.70 14.45 -11.36
N GLY A 125 9.39 14.74 -11.27
CA GLY A 125 8.30 13.76 -11.23
C GLY A 125 8.34 12.68 -12.31
N ASP A 126 8.66 13.09 -13.54
CA ASP A 126 8.66 12.24 -14.73
C ASP A 126 10.03 11.60 -15.02
N SER A 127 11.05 11.88 -14.21
CA SER A 127 12.35 11.21 -14.32
C SER A 127 12.18 9.70 -14.14
N GLN A 128 12.73 8.92 -15.05
CA GLN A 128 12.61 7.47 -15.04
C GLN A 128 13.38 6.86 -13.86
N TYR A 129 12.64 6.39 -12.86
CA TYR A 129 13.16 5.64 -11.72
C TYR A 129 13.00 4.13 -11.95
N TYR A 130 13.75 3.32 -11.19
CA TYR A 130 13.57 1.87 -11.13
C TYR A 130 12.55 1.46 -10.08
N ILE A 131 12.63 2.07 -8.90
CA ILE A 131 11.78 1.71 -7.76
C ILE A 131 11.29 2.98 -7.08
N MET A 132 10.00 3.08 -6.79
CA MET A 132 9.47 4.07 -5.84
C MET A 132 8.89 3.32 -4.65
N PHE A 133 9.37 3.64 -3.44
CA PHE A 133 9.00 2.94 -2.23
C PHE A 133 8.79 3.88 -1.05
N GLY A 134 7.66 3.77 -0.37
CA GLY A 134 7.42 4.43 0.92
C GLY A 134 5.99 4.95 1.12
N PRO A 135 5.70 5.56 2.28
CA PRO A 135 4.38 6.06 2.61
C PRO A 135 3.94 7.22 1.72
N ASP A 136 2.65 7.27 1.43
CA ASP A 136 1.96 8.38 0.77
C ASP A 136 0.60 8.60 1.42
N ILE A 137 0.41 9.82 1.91
CA ILE A 137 -0.77 10.21 2.66
C ILE A 137 -1.42 11.36 1.90
N CYS A 138 -2.69 11.26 1.56
CA CYS A 138 -3.48 12.37 1.06
C CYS A 138 -4.95 12.22 1.46
N GLY A 139 -5.34 12.97 2.47
CA GLY A 139 -6.66 12.92 3.09
C GLY A 139 -6.95 11.57 3.77
N TYR A 140 -8.23 11.23 3.82
CA TYR A 140 -8.70 9.96 4.40
C TYR A 140 -8.69 8.80 3.41
N SER A 141 -8.69 9.09 2.11
CA SER A 141 -8.79 8.09 1.04
C SER A 141 -7.45 7.47 0.66
N THR A 142 -6.36 8.21 0.78
CA THR A 142 -5.02 7.76 0.36
C THR A 142 -4.12 7.69 1.58
N LYS A 143 -3.90 6.49 2.11
CA LYS A 143 -2.97 6.21 3.22
C LYS A 143 -2.30 4.87 2.99
N LYS A 144 -1.39 4.84 2.02
CA LYS A 144 -0.78 3.60 1.55
C LYS A 144 0.73 3.73 1.40
N VAL A 145 1.41 2.59 1.41
CA VAL A 145 2.81 2.47 1.03
C VAL A 145 2.86 2.18 -0.46
N HIS A 146 3.46 3.09 -1.23
CA HIS A 146 3.76 2.80 -2.63
C HIS A 146 4.90 1.80 -2.71
N VAL A 147 4.73 0.82 -3.60
CA VAL A 147 5.79 -0.07 -4.07
C VAL A 147 5.60 -0.16 -5.58
N ILE A 148 6.35 0.65 -6.30
CA ILE A 148 6.23 0.79 -7.75
C ILE A 148 7.55 0.36 -8.37
N PHE A 149 7.46 -0.54 -9.35
CA PHE A 149 8.62 -1.01 -10.10
C PHE A 149 8.50 -0.54 -11.56
N ASN A 150 9.60 -0.06 -12.12
CA ASN A 150 9.69 0.20 -13.54
C ASN A 150 10.09 -1.10 -14.26
N TYR A 151 9.23 -1.56 -15.17
CA TYR A 151 9.49 -2.73 -16.00
C TYR A 151 9.19 -2.36 -17.45
N LYS A 152 10.16 -2.58 -18.35
CA LYS A 152 10.06 -2.24 -19.78
C LYS A 152 9.63 -0.79 -20.05
N GLY A 153 10.09 0.14 -19.22
CA GLY A 153 9.80 1.57 -19.35
C GLY A 153 8.44 2.02 -18.79
N GLN A 154 7.66 1.12 -18.20
CA GLN A 154 6.39 1.44 -17.55
C GLN A 154 6.47 1.26 -16.05
N ASN A 155 5.81 2.16 -15.31
CA ASN A 155 5.74 2.11 -13.85
C ASN A 155 4.52 1.28 -13.43
N HIS A 156 4.75 0.13 -12.81
CA HIS A 156 3.69 -0.77 -12.35
C HIS A 156 3.49 -0.59 -10.85
N LEU A 157 2.26 -0.26 -10.45
CA LEU A 157 1.87 -0.13 -9.04
C LEU A 157 1.53 -1.52 -8.48
N ILE A 158 1.83 -1.72 -7.19
CA ILE A 158 1.39 -2.90 -6.46
C ILE A 158 -0.14 -2.95 -6.39
N LYS A 159 -0.72 -4.15 -6.59
CA LYS A 159 -2.16 -4.40 -6.51
C LYS A 159 -2.67 -4.37 -5.07
N LYS A 160 -1.83 -4.80 -4.13
CA LYS A 160 -2.16 -4.90 -2.71
C LYS A 160 -2.16 -3.52 -2.03
N ASP A 161 -3.13 -3.31 -1.15
CA ASP A 161 -3.25 -2.09 -0.36
C ASP A 161 -2.47 -2.22 0.96
N ILE A 162 -1.25 -1.68 0.99
CA ILE A 162 -0.39 -1.69 2.18
C ILE A 162 -0.64 -0.41 2.97
N LYS A 163 -1.26 -0.50 4.14
CA LYS A 163 -1.52 0.67 4.99
C LYS A 163 -0.23 1.26 5.54
N CYS A 164 -0.02 2.55 5.32
CA CYS A 164 1.07 3.28 5.95
C CYS A 164 0.70 3.70 7.38
N LYS A 165 1.69 4.14 8.15
CA LYS A 165 1.47 4.77 9.45
C LYS A 165 1.21 6.26 9.29
N ASP A 166 0.25 6.78 10.04
CA ASP A 166 -0.24 8.17 9.94
C ASP A 166 -0.17 8.93 11.28
N ASP A 167 0.54 8.38 12.27
CA ASP A 167 0.85 9.06 13.51
C ASP A 167 2.09 9.97 13.37
N GLU A 168 2.42 10.71 14.44
CA GLU A 168 3.50 11.72 14.42
C GLU A 168 4.89 11.11 14.74
N LEU A 169 4.97 9.81 15.04
CA LEU A 169 6.18 9.13 15.44
C LEU A 169 7.06 8.77 14.23
N THR A 170 8.30 8.43 14.53
CA THR A 170 9.23 7.90 13.52
C THR A 170 8.87 6.46 13.21
N HIS A 171 8.76 6.14 11.93
CA HIS A 171 8.53 4.79 11.44
C HIS A 171 9.62 4.35 10.47
N LEU A 172 10.02 3.09 10.58
CA LEU A 172 10.98 2.45 9.70
C LEU A 172 10.23 1.76 8.56
N TYR A 173 10.64 2.01 7.32
CA TYR A 173 10.13 1.33 6.13
C TYR A 173 11.27 0.56 5.46
N THR A 174 11.05 -0.72 5.19
CA THR A 174 12.03 -1.59 4.54
C THR A 174 11.36 -2.35 3.40
N LEU A 175 11.94 -2.26 2.20
CA LEU A 175 11.60 -3.08 1.05
C LEU A 175 12.74 -4.07 0.81
N ILE A 176 12.39 -5.34 0.69
CA ILE A 176 13.30 -6.43 0.34
C ILE A 176 12.83 -6.99 -0.99
N LEU A 177 13.72 -7.05 -1.97
CA LEU A 177 13.49 -7.64 -3.28
C LEU A 177 14.52 -8.75 -3.52
N ASN A 178 14.05 -9.98 -3.67
CA ASN A 178 14.91 -11.16 -3.77
C ASN A 178 15.10 -11.62 -5.23
N PRO A 179 16.20 -12.34 -5.52
CA PRO A 179 16.49 -12.85 -6.87
C PRO A 179 15.54 -13.96 -7.33
N ASP A 180 14.73 -14.52 -6.44
CA ASP A 180 13.68 -15.49 -6.76
C ASP A 180 12.34 -14.80 -7.12
N GLN A 181 12.35 -13.49 -7.39
CA GLN A 181 11.19 -12.65 -7.70
C GLN A 181 10.18 -12.53 -6.56
N THR A 182 10.59 -12.85 -5.32
CA THR A 182 9.81 -12.54 -4.13
C THR A 182 10.14 -11.14 -3.61
N TYR A 183 9.16 -10.52 -2.98
CA TYR A 183 9.36 -9.26 -2.27
C TYR A 183 8.77 -9.35 -0.85
N GLU A 184 9.30 -8.52 0.03
CA GLU A 184 8.79 -8.34 1.38
C GLU A 184 8.82 -6.86 1.74
N VAL A 185 7.72 -6.37 2.31
CA VAL A 185 7.64 -5.03 2.89
C VAL A 185 7.55 -5.17 4.40
N ARG A 186 8.45 -4.48 5.09
CA ARG A 186 8.42 -4.35 6.55
C ARG A 186 8.15 -2.92 6.94
N ILE A 187 7.35 -2.76 7.99
CA ILE A 187 7.18 -1.49 8.69
C ILE A 187 7.59 -1.75 10.13
N ASN A 188 8.48 -0.90 10.68
CA ASN A 188 8.92 -1.01 12.07
C ASN A 188 9.59 -2.37 12.38
N ASN A 189 10.38 -2.91 11.44
CA ASN A 189 10.98 -4.25 11.46
C ASN A 189 9.97 -5.42 11.51
N GLU A 190 8.68 -5.17 11.37
CA GLU A 190 7.64 -6.20 11.28
C GLU A 190 7.22 -6.40 9.83
N LYS A 191 7.13 -7.65 9.39
CA LYS A 191 6.62 -7.98 8.05
C LYS A 191 5.14 -7.61 7.96
N VAL A 192 4.81 -6.70 7.05
CA VAL A 192 3.42 -6.28 6.79
C VAL A 192 2.86 -6.87 5.50
N GLU A 193 3.72 -7.14 4.52
CA GLU A 193 3.32 -7.68 3.22
C GLU A 193 4.44 -8.52 2.60
N SER A 194 4.09 -9.55 1.84
CA SER A 194 5.03 -10.36 1.07
C SER A 194 4.33 -11.10 -0.06
N GLY A 195 5.04 -11.37 -1.14
CA GLY A 195 4.49 -12.11 -2.28
C GLY A 195 5.50 -12.24 -3.42
N THR A 196 4.97 -12.39 -4.64
CA THR A 196 5.77 -12.51 -5.86
C THR A 196 5.48 -11.35 -6.80
N LEU A 197 6.48 -10.94 -7.59
CA LEU A 197 6.31 -9.85 -8.56
C LEU A 197 5.23 -10.16 -9.61
N GLU A 198 5.14 -11.41 -10.07
CA GLU A 198 4.18 -11.83 -11.11
C GLU A 198 2.71 -11.73 -10.67
N GLU A 199 2.43 -12.01 -9.40
CA GLU A 199 1.05 -12.03 -8.89
C GLU A 199 0.60 -10.63 -8.48
N ASP A 200 1.49 -9.89 -7.82
CA ASP A 200 1.15 -8.64 -7.13
C ASP A 200 1.34 -7.38 -7.99
N TRP A 201 1.88 -7.51 -9.21
CA TRP A 201 1.95 -6.44 -10.23
C TRP A 201 1.47 -6.92 -11.60
N ASP A 202 1.00 -5.98 -12.42
CA ASP A 202 0.62 -6.22 -13.82
C ASP A 202 1.80 -5.96 -14.78
N MET A 203 2.91 -6.67 -14.58
CA MET A 203 4.13 -6.53 -15.42
C MET A 203 4.11 -7.40 -16.67
N LEU A 204 3.48 -8.58 -16.58
CA LEU A 204 3.38 -9.54 -17.66
C LEU A 204 1.92 -9.66 -18.14
N PRO A 205 1.69 -10.05 -19.41
CA PRO A 205 0.37 -10.42 -19.88
C PRO A 205 -0.27 -11.51 -19.02
N ALA A 206 -1.60 -11.54 -18.95
CA ALA A 206 -2.32 -12.57 -18.19
C ALA A 206 -1.91 -13.97 -18.68
N LYS A 207 -1.69 -14.91 -17.76
CA LYS A 207 -1.30 -16.30 -18.09
C LYS A 207 -2.36 -17.01 -18.93
N LYS A 208 -3.63 -16.67 -18.72
CA LYS A 208 -4.78 -17.23 -19.43
C LYS A 208 -5.64 -16.12 -20.03
N ILE A 209 -6.16 -16.36 -21.23
CA ILE A 209 -7.11 -15.50 -21.91
C ILE A 209 -8.34 -16.31 -22.29
N LYS A 210 -9.47 -15.62 -22.46
CA LYS A 210 -10.68 -16.24 -23.01
C LYS A 210 -10.42 -16.64 -24.47
N ASP A 211 -10.77 -17.88 -24.82
CA ASP A 211 -10.56 -18.42 -26.17
C ASP A 211 -11.29 -17.59 -27.26
N PRO A 212 -10.60 -16.81 -28.09
CA PRO A 212 -11.26 -15.94 -29.07
C PRO A 212 -12.12 -16.73 -30.08
N GLU A 213 -11.86 -18.02 -30.26
CA GLU A 213 -12.62 -18.89 -31.17
C GLU A 213 -13.85 -19.53 -30.51
N ALA A 214 -13.90 -19.56 -29.17
CA ALA A 214 -15.03 -20.14 -28.45
C ALA A 214 -16.24 -19.19 -28.47
N LYS A 215 -17.33 -19.68 -29.05
CA LYS A 215 -18.62 -18.99 -29.02
C LYS A 215 -19.60 -19.81 -28.22
N LYS A 216 -20.50 -19.12 -27.50
CA LYS A 216 -21.61 -19.78 -26.82
C LYS A 216 -22.41 -20.60 -27.85
N PRO A 217 -22.59 -21.92 -27.65
CA PRO A 217 -23.39 -22.73 -28.56
C PRO A 217 -24.83 -22.22 -28.65
N SER A 218 -25.42 -22.26 -29.85
CA SER A 218 -26.80 -21.79 -30.06
C SER A 218 -27.85 -22.66 -29.37
N ASP A 219 -27.50 -23.91 -29.06
CA ASP A 219 -28.31 -24.88 -28.30
C ASP A 219 -28.16 -24.76 -26.78
N TRP A 220 -27.38 -23.78 -26.29
CA TRP A 220 -27.13 -23.62 -24.86
C TRP A 220 -28.17 -22.70 -24.21
N ASP A 221 -29.12 -23.30 -23.51
CA ASP A 221 -30.14 -22.59 -22.74
C ASP A 221 -29.60 -22.21 -21.34
N ASP A 222 -29.47 -20.91 -21.08
CA ASP A 222 -29.05 -20.38 -19.76
C ASP A 222 -30.23 -20.24 -18.78
N ARG A 223 -31.46 -20.51 -19.23
CA ARG A 223 -32.65 -20.38 -18.38
C ARG A 223 -32.74 -21.62 -17.49
N ALA A 224 -32.46 -21.43 -16.20
CA ALA A 224 -32.64 -22.47 -15.19
C ALA A 224 -34.11 -22.92 -15.06
N LYS A 225 -35.05 -21.99 -15.34
CA LYS A 225 -36.48 -22.25 -15.33
C LYS A 225 -37.14 -21.81 -16.63
N ILE A 226 -38.05 -22.62 -17.13
CA ILE A 226 -38.88 -22.33 -18.30
C ILE A 226 -40.35 -22.41 -17.90
N ASP A 227 -41.19 -21.73 -18.67
CA ASP A 227 -42.64 -21.83 -18.52
C ASP A 227 -43.09 -23.25 -18.88
N ASP A 228 -43.93 -23.84 -18.05
CA ASP A 228 -44.46 -25.18 -18.24
C ASP A 228 -45.31 -25.23 -19.51
N PRO A 229 -44.89 -25.95 -20.56
CA PRO A 229 -45.63 -26.01 -21.82
C PRO A 229 -46.96 -26.79 -21.68
N THR A 230 -47.17 -27.47 -20.55
CA THR A 230 -48.39 -28.23 -20.25
C THR A 230 -49.36 -27.48 -19.33
N ASP A 231 -48.93 -26.37 -18.73
CA ASP A 231 -49.79 -25.53 -17.89
C ASP A 231 -50.61 -24.61 -18.80
N THR A 232 -51.92 -24.84 -18.84
CA THR A 232 -52.85 -24.04 -19.63
C THR A 232 -53.63 -23.12 -18.71
N LYS A 233 -53.88 -21.89 -19.17
CA LYS A 233 -54.73 -20.93 -18.46
C LYS A 233 -56.09 -21.56 -18.11
N PRO A 234 -56.44 -21.66 -16.82
CA PRO A 234 -57.76 -22.15 -16.42
C PRO A 234 -58.86 -21.24 -16.97
N GLU A 235 -59.96 -21.81 -17.44
CA GLU A 235 -61.11 -21.06 -17.97
C GLU A 235 -61.70 -20.06 -16.95
N ASP A 236 -61.48 -20.30 -15.65
CA ASP A 236 -61.99 -19.50 -14.54
C ASP A 236 -61.04 -18.37 -14.08
N TRP A 237 -59.95 -18.12 -14.82
CA TRP A 237 -58.91 -17.15 -14.43
C TRP A 237 -59.22 -15.70 -14.85
N ASP A 238 -59.88 -15.52 -16.00
CA ASP A 238 -60.25 -14.19 -16.52
C ASP A 238 -61.51 -13.68 -15.85
N LYS A 239 -61.36 -13.27 -14.59
CA LYS A 239 -62.39 -12.53 -13.88
C LYS A 239 -62.18 -11.03 -14.09
N PRO A 240 -63.25 -10.22 -14.18
CA PRO A 240 -63.11 -8.77 -14.27
C PRO A 240 -62.45 -8.23 -13.00
N GLU A 241 -61.55 -7.25 -13.14
CA GLU A 241 -60.82 -6.62 -12.04
C GLU A 241 -61.75 -5.93 -11.03
N THR A 242 -62.91 -5.47 -11.50
CA THR A 242 -63.95 -4.86 -10.69
C THR A 242 -65.30 -5.55 -10.91
N ILE A 243 -66.05 -5.74 -9.83
CA ILE A 243 -67.42 -6.24 -9.84
C ILE A 243 -68.34 -5.24 -9.13
N PRO A 244 -69.62 -5.13 -9.53
CA PRO A 244 -70.63 -4.43 -8.74
C PRO A 244 -70.64 -4.89 -7.29
N ASP A 245 -70.65 -3.96 -6.32
CA ASP A 245 -70.75 -4.30 -4.91
C ASP A 245 -72.08 -5.02 -4.61
N PRO A 246 -72.07 -6.31 -4.24
CA PRO A 246 -73.29 -7.07 -4.00
C PRO A 246 -74.03 -6.62 -2.74
N ASP A 247 -73.36 -5.91 -1.82
CA ASP A 247 -73.94 -5.42 -0.56
C ASP A 247 -74.38 -3.95 -0.66
N ALA A 248 -74.10 -3.27 -1.78
CA ALA A 248 -74.56 -1.91 -2.01
C ALA A 248 -76.08 -1.88 -2.19
N LYS A 249 -76.73 -1.09 -1.33
CA LYS A 249 -78.17 -0.81 -1.42
C LYS A 249 -78.37 0.58 -2.00
N LYS A 250 -79.32 0.68 -2.92
CA LYS A 250 -79.80 1.96 -3.44
C LYS A 250 -80.22 2.86 -2.26
N PRO A 251 -79.70 4.09 -2.15
CA PRO A 251 -80.13 5.02 -1.11
C PRO A 251 -81.63 5.33 -1.21
N ASP A 252 -82.29 5.47 -0.07
CA ASP A 252 -83.75 5.74 -0.02
C ASP A 252 -84.12 7.12 -0.60
N ASP A 253 -83.16 8.03 -0.75
CA ASP A 253 -83.32 9.40 -1.27
C ASP A 253 -82.88 9.55 -2.74
N TRP A 254 -82.78 8.44 -3.49
CA TRP A 254 -82.37 8.45 -4.90
C TRP A 254 -83.57 8.64 -5.84
N ASP A 255 -83.54 9.70 -6.66
CA ASP A 255 -84.60 10.04 -7.63
C ASP A 255 -84.17 9.66 -9.06
N GLU A 256 -84.77 8.61 -9.64
CA GLU A 256 -84.41 8.11 -10.97
C GLU A 256 -84.69 9.12 -12.11
N ASP A 257 -85.62 10.06 -11.93
CA ASP A 257 -86.01 11.03 -12.97
C ASP A 257 -85.04 12.24 -13.02
N MET A 258 -84.34 12.51 -11.90
CA MET A 258 -83.35 13.59 -11.79
C MET A 258 -81.90 13.09 -11.82
N ASP A 259 -81.60 11.93 -11.21
CA ASP A 259 -80.23 11.39 -11.02
C ASP A 259 -79.89 10.22 -11.96
N GLY A 260 -80.89 9.63 -12.64
CA GLY A 260 -80.73 8.51 -13.59
C GLY A 260 -80.85 7.11 -12.96
N GLU A 261 -80.66 6.06 -13.78
CA GLU A 261 -80.65 4.66 -13.30
C GLU A 261 -79.48 4.45 -12.32
N TRP A 262 -79.80 3.97 -11.11
CA TRP A 262 -78.81 3.74 -10.08
C TRP A 262 -77.94 2.53 -10.42
N GLU A 263 -76.63 2.74 -10.52
CA GLU A 263 -75.64 1.67 -10.65
C GLU A 263 -74.86 1.50 -9.33
N PRO A 264 -74.72 0.27 -8.81
CA PRO A 264 -73.92 0.01 -7.61
C PRO A 264 -72.44 0.38 -7.83
N PRO A 265 -71.73 0.85 -6.79
CA PRO A 265 -70.30 1.13 -6.88
C PRO A 265 -69.52 -0.14 -7.24
N MET A 266 -68.55 -0.01 -8.14
CA MET A 266 -67.68 -1.11 -8.55
C MET A 266 -66.58 -1.32 -7.50
N ILE A 267 -66.53 -2.50 -6.88
CA ILE A 267 -65.49 -2.90 -5.92
C ILE A 267 -64.47 -3.82 -6.59
N SER A 268 -63.25 -3.86 -6.06
CA SER A 268 -62.22 -4.80 -6.52
C SER A 268 -62.70 -6.24 -6.34
N ASN A 269 -62.65 -7.02 -7.42
CA ASN A 269 -63.10 -8.41 -7.39
C ASN A 269 -62.11 -9.27 -6.58
N PRO A 270 -62.53 -9.89 -5.47
CA PRO A 270 -61.66 -10.78 -4.69
C PRO A 270 -61.18 -12.00 -5.46
N GLU A 271 -61.88 -12.39 -6.54
CA GLU A 271 -61.52 -13.51 -7.41
C GLU A 271 -60.58 -13.11 -8.56
N TYR A 272 -60.26 -11.82 -8.74
CA TYR A 272 -59.30 -11.37 -9.74
C TYR A 272 -57.87 -11.76 -9.35
N LYS A 273 -57.28 -12.69 -10.11
CA LYS A 273 -55.95 -13.25 -9.86
C LYS A 273 -54.82 -12.58 -10.69
N GLY A 274 -55.14 -11.50 -11.41
CA GLY A 274 -54.21 -10.78 -12.28
C GLY A 274 -53.92 -11.48 -13.60
N GLU A 275 -52.96 -10.96 -14.38
CA GLU A 275 -52.53 -11.60 -15.63
C GLU A 275 -51.96 -13.00 -15.38
N TRP A 276 -52.54 -14.01 -16.03
CA TRP A 276 -52.07 -15.39 -15.91
C TRP A 276 -50.66 -15.54 -16.47
N LYS A 277 -49.79 -16.20 -15.72
CA LYS A 277 -48.46 -16.64 -16.17
C LYS A 277 -48.33 -18.15 -15.93
N PRO A 278 -47.79 -18.92 -16.89
CA PRO A 278 -47.57 -20.34 -16.70
C PRO A 278 -46.68 -20.61 -15.48
N LYS A 279 -46.86 -21.76 -14.84
CA LYS A 279 -45.94 -22.23 -13.80
C LYS A 279 -44.53 -22.37 -14.38
N GLN A 280 -43.53 -22.02 -13.58
CA GLN A 280 -42.15 -22.23 -13.96
C GLN A 280 -41.67 -23.61 -13.53
N ILE A 281 -41.22 -24.41 -14.49
CA ILE A 281 -40.59 -25.71 -14.27
C ILE A 281 -39.07 -25.60 -14.47
N ASP A 282 -38.33 -26.49 -13.82
CA ASP A 282 -36.88 -26.58 -14.05
C ASP A 282 -36.63 -27.02 -15.49
N ASN A 283 -35.74 -26.31 -16.17
CA ASN A 283 -35.46 -26.56 -17.57
C ASN A 283 -34.60 -27.83 -17.71
N PRO A 284 -35.13 -28.91 -18.32
CA PRO A 284 -34.38 -30.15 -18.49
C PRO A 284 -33.14 -29.99 -19.38
N ASP A 285 -33.10 -28.97 -20.23
CA ASP A 285 -31.98 -28.66 -21.14
C ASP A 285 -30.95 -27.67 -20.53
N TYR A 286 -31.14 -27.25 -19.27
CA TYR A 286 -30.21 -26.35 -18.59
C TYR A 286 -28.90 -27.07 -18.25
N LYS A 287 -27.84 -26.76 -19.00
CA LYS A 287 -26.49 -27.31 -18.82
C LYS A 287 -25.62 -26.48 -17.85
N GLY A 288 -26.21 -25.50 -17.15
CA GLY A 288 -25.51 -24.51 -16.35
C GLY A 288 -25.27 -23.19 -17.10
N ALA A 289 -24.83 -22.14 -16.40
CA ALA A 289 -24.43 -20.91 -17.06
C ALA A 289 -23.20 -21.18 -17.94
N TRP A 290 -23.24 -20.78 -19.21
CA TRP A 290 -22.09 -20.94 -20.10
C TRP A 290 -20.87 -20.19 -19.56
N VAL A 291 -19.81 -20.93 -19.23
CA VAL A 291 -18.50 -20.36 -18.85
C VAL A 291 -17.61 -20.40 -20.06
N HIS A 292 -17.15 -19.23 -20.50
CA HIS A 292 -16.27 -19.10 -21.64
C HIS A 292 -14.93 -19.80 -21.35
N PRO A 293 -14.46 -20.73 -22.20
CA PRO A 293 -13.21 -21.44 -21.95
C PRO A 293 -12.02 -20.48 -21.94
N GLU A 294 -11.05 -20.79 -21.08
CA GLU A 294 -9.79 -20.08 -20.94
C GLU A 294 -8.66 -20.92 -21.55
N ILE A 295 -7.84 -20.30 -22.39
CA ILE A 295 -6.65 -20.89 -23.02
C ILE A 295 -5.39 -20.18 -22.52
N ASP A 296 -4.25 -20.87 -22.62
CA ASP A 296 -2.97 -20.28 -22.31
C ASP A 296 -2.68 -19.11 -23.27
N ASN A 297 -2.23 -17.99 -22.72
CA ASN A 297 -1.96 -16.79 -23.50
C ASN A 297 -0.67 -16.95 -24.31
N PRO A 298 -0.69 -16.92 -25.66
CA PRO A 298 0.52 -17.04 -26.46
C PRO A 298 1.50 -15.88 -26.25
N GLU A 299 1.02 -14.72 -25.77
CA GLU A 299 1.87 -13.56 -25.47
C GLU A 299 2.52 -13.63 -24.08
N TYR A 300 2.12 -14.59 -23.22
CA TYR A 300 2.76 -14.76 -21.92
C TYR A 300 4.11 -15.46 -22.08
N THR A 301 5.16 -14.83 -21.58
CA THR A 301 6.48 -15.43 -21.42
C THR A 301 6.98 -15.13 -20.01
N HIS A 302 7.39 -16.16 -19.28
CA HIS A 302 8.00 -16.00 -17.97
C HIS A 302 9.34 -15.25 -18.09
N ASP A 303 9.52 -14.22 -17.27
CA ASP A 303 10.74 -13.43 -17.22
C ASP A 303 11.39 -13.57 -15.85
N ALA A 304 12.48 -14.34 -15.79
CA ALA A 304 13.19 -14.60 -14.55
C ALA A 304 13.97 -13.38 -14.01
N ALA A 305 14.13 -12.33 -14.82
CA ALA A 305 14.95 -11.17 -14.52
C ALA A 305 14.12 -9.92 -14.16
N MET A 306 12.81 -10.04 -13.90
CA MET A 306 11.96 -8.89 -13.54
C MET A 306 12.43 -8.15 -12.27
N TYR A 307 13.09 -8.84 -11.34
CA TYR A 307 13.63 -8.24 -10.13
C TYR A 307 14.92 -7.43 -10.38
N LYS A 308 15.59 -7.69 -11.50
CA LYS A 308 16.94 -7.20 -11.77
C LYS A 308 16.89 -5.76 -12.29
N PHE A 309 17.71 -4.92 -11.70
CA PHE A 309 18.03 -3.59 -12.18
C PHE A 309 19.53 -3.47 -12.42
N ASP A 310 19.88 -2.87 -13.55
CA ASP A 310 21.26 -2.57 -13.90
C ASP A 310 21.63 -1.19 -13.39
N ASN A 311 22.90 -0.99 -13.02
CA ASN A 311 23.48 0.34 -12.80
C ASN A 311 22.67 1.22 -11.81
N ILE A 312 22.16 0.67 -10.72
CA ILE A 312 21.54 1.44 -9.62
C ILE A 312 22.60 2.38 -9.05
N GLY A 313 22.30 3.67 -8.85
CA GLY A 313 23.34 4.61 -8.38
C GLY A 313 22.86 5.93 -7.78
N VAL A 314 21.56 6.20 -7.75
CA VAL A 314 21.04 7.45 -7.17
C VAL A 314 19.79 7.15 -6.34
N LEU A 315 19.74 7.71 -5.13
CA LEU A 315 18.54 7.77 -4.29
C LEU A 315 18.01 9.19 -4.36
N GLY A 316 16.73 9.35 -4.66
CA GLY A 316 16.07 10.65 -4.75
C GLY A 316 14.82 10.75 -3.89
N LEU A 317 14.60 11.95 -3.38
CA LEU A 317 13.41 12.42 -2.68
C LEU A 317 12.75 13.44 -3.60
N ASP A 318 11.77 12.98 -4.37
CA ASP A 318 10.95 13.81 -5.25
C ASP A 318 9.48 13.69 -4.81
N LEU A 319 9.01 14.69 -4.05
CA LEU A 319 7.75 14.62 -3.31
C LEU A 319 6.96 15.92 -3.45
N TRP A 320 5.64 15.82 -3.31
CA TRP A 320 4.76 16.96 -3.00
C TRP A 320 4.35 16.89 -1.53
N GLN A 321 4.38 18.02 -0.82
CA GLN A 321 3.78 18.13 0.52
C GLN A 321 2.98 19.42 0.65
N VAL A 322 1.72 19.29 1.09
CA VAL A 322 0.86 20.42 1.46
C VAL A 322 1.35 21.00 2.78
N LYS A 323 1.52 20.15 3.81
CA LYS A 323 2.06 20.56 5.10
C LYS A 323 3.47 19.99 5.31
N SER A 324 4.44 20.88 5.42
CA SER A 324 5.85 20.55 5.61
C SER A 324 6.17 20.20 7.07
N GLY A 325 7.31 19.55 7.27
CA GLY A 325 7.78 19.09 8.58
C GLY A 325 8.16 17.61 8.60
N THR A 326 7.99 16.88 7.51
CA THR A 326 8.39 15.47 7.43
C THR A 326 9.90 15.38 7.53
N ILE A 327 10.40 14.51 8.41
CA ILE A 327 11.83 14.23 8.60
C ILE A 327 12.14 12.86 8.01
N PHE A 328 13.15 12.80 7.15
CA PHE A 328 13.71 11.56 6.63
C PHE A 328 15.10 11.33 7.18
N ASP A 329 15.38 10.09 7.60
CA ASP A 329 16.66 9.72 8.19
C ASP A 329 16.95 8.22 8.02
N ASN A 330 18.15 7.77 8.39
CA ASN A 330 18.57 6.38 8.49
C ASN A 330 18.41 5.62 7.16
N PHE A 331 18.84 6.25 6.06
CA PHE A 331 18.82 5.62 4.75
C PHE A 331 19.87 4.51 4.69
N LEU A 332 19.47 3.35 4.18
CA LEU A 332 20.33 2.19 3.97
C LEU A 332 19.91 1.47 2.68
N ILE A 333 20.89 1.17 1.83
CA ILE A 333 20.75 0.24 0.71
C ILE A 333 21.82 -0.84 0.87
N THR A 334 21.42 -2.10 0.95
CA THR A 334 22.31 -3.26 1.21
C THR A 334 21.81 -4.52 0.49
N ASP A 335 22.63 -5.56 0.42
CA ASP A 335 22.25 -6.90 -0.06
C ASP A 335 21.93 -7.90 1.07
N ASP A 336 22.07 -7.49 2.33
CA ASP A 336 21.84 -8.37 3.49
C ASP A 336 20.67 -7.92 4.37
N ILE A 337 19.70 -8.83 4.54
CA ILE A 337 18.48 -8.59 5.31
C ILE A 337 18.77 -8.46 6.81
N LYS A 338 19.77 -9.18 7.34
CA LYS A 338 20.10 -9.15 8.77
C LYS A 338 20.80 -7.84 9.14
N GLU A 339 21.70 -7.36 8.29
CA GLU A 339 22.35 -6.05 8.42
C GLU A 339 21.29 -4.94 8.44
N ALA A 340 20.31 -4.99 7.54
CA ALA A 340 19.21 -4.03 7.53
C ALA A 340 18.36 -4.10 8.82
N GLU A 341 18.01 -5.30 9.28
CA GLU A 341 17.24 -5.49 10.51
C GLU A 341 17.99 -4.96 11.74
N GLU A 342 19.28 -5.28 11.85
CA GLU A 342 20.14 -4.82 12.95
C GLU A 342 20.35 -3.31 12.91
N PHE A 343 20.59 -2.74 11.73
CA PHE A 343 20.65 -1.29 11.55
C PHE A 343 19.35 -0.61 11.98
N GLY A 344 18.20 -1.20 11.65
CA GLY A 344 16.88 -0.73 12.08
C GLY A 344 16.68 -0.79 13.60
N LYS A 345 17.23 -1.81 14.27
CA LYS A 345 17.21 -1.92 15.74
C LYS A 345 18.09 -0.88 16.41
N GLN A 346 19.28 -0.64 15.86
CA GLN A 346 20.28 0.30 16.40
C GLN A 346 19.91 1.77 16.17
N THR A 347 19.09 2.06 15.15
CA THR A 347 18.61 3.41 14.83
C THR A 347 17.18 3.61 15.38
N TRP A 348 16.17 3.36 14.56
CA TRP A 348 14.76 3.54 14.88
C TRP A 348 14.33 2.86 16.18
N GLY A 349 14.84 1.65 16.46
CA GLY A 349 14.52 0.91 17.69
C GLY A 349 14.90 1.67 18.96
N VAL A 350 16.03 2.37 18.94
CA VAL A 350 16.51 3.22 20.04
C VAL A 350 15.64 4.47 20.13
N THR A 351 15.46 5.20 19.02
CA THR A 351 14.67 6.44 18.96
C THR A 351 13.23 6.24 19.43
N LYS A 352 12.57 5.16 19.01
CA LYS A 352 11.19 4.83 19.40
C LYS A 352 11.07 4.59 20.90
N SER A 353 12.01 3.85 21.50
CA SER A 353 11.97 3.53 22.92
C SER A 353 12.04 4.79 23.80
N ILE A 354 12.88 5.75 23.41
CA ILE A 354 13.07 7.01 24.13
C ILE A 354 11.92 7.97 23.86
N SER A 355 11.48 8.12 22.60
CA SER A 355 10.40 9.02 22.22
C SER A 355 9.06 8.63 22.88
N THR A 356 8.80 7.33 23.01
CA THR A 356 7.61 6.83 23.74
C THR A 356 7.71 7.14 25.23
N ALA A 357 8.91 7.02 25.81
CA ALA A 357 9.14 7.38 27.21
C ALA A 357 9.02 8.90 27.44
N ALA A 358 9.56 9.74 26.57
CA ALA A 358 9.44 11.19 26.64
C ALA A 358 7.97 11.65 26.52
N GLY A 359 7.20 11.04 25.60
CA GLY A 359 5.76 11.31 25.47
C GLY A 359 4.93 10.90 26.69
N LEU A 360 5.42 9.96 27.51
CA LEU A 360 4.79 9.59 28.79
C LEU A 360 5.15 10.57 29.93
N VAL A 361 6.30 11.25 29.86
CA VAL A 361 6.75 12.21 30.88
C VAL A 361 6.02 13.55 30.76
N ASP A 362 5.57 13.92 29.56
CA ASP A 362 4.80 15.15 29.31
C ASP A 362 3.29 15.02 29.61
N VAL A 363 2.82 13.88 30.16
CA VAL A 363 1.45 13.75 30.67
C VAL A 363 1.37 14.37 32.08
N PRO A 364 0.61 15.45 32.31
CA PRO A 364 0.52 16.07 33.63
C PRO A 364 -0.14 15.10 34.61
N GLY A 365 0.66 14.46 35.46
CA GLY A 365 0.17 13.58 36.54
C GLY A 365 0.78 12.18 36.64
N LEU A 366 1.61 11.73 35.69
CA LEU A 366 2.33 10.45 35.81
C LEU A 366 3.82 10.68 36.10
N CYS A 367 4.16 10.77 37.38
CA CYS A 367 5.55 10.65 37.83
C CYS A 367 5.90 9.16 37.89
N LEU A 368 6.41 8.58 36.79
CA LEU A 368 6.96 7.21 36.83
C LEU A 368 8.46 7.28 37.15
N VAL A 369 8.77 6.80 38.35
CA VAL A 369 10.12 6.64 38.90
C VAL A 369 10.84 5.51 38.16
N LEU A 370 11.55 5.80 37.07
CA LEU A 370 12.55 4.89 36.50
C LEU A 370 13.70 5.66 35.83
N ILE A 371 14.63 6.16 36.64
CA ILE A 371 16.01 6.42 36.17
C ILE A 371 16.95 5.70 37.14
N PRO A 372 17.72 4.67 36.71
CA PRO A 372 18.84 4.20 37.50
C PRO A 372 19.97 5.23 37.36
N THR A 373 20.16 6.02 38.42
CA THR A 373 21.43 6.58 38.89
C THR A 373 22.59 6.67 37.89
N LYS A 374 22.87 7.88 37.38
CA LYS A 374 24.18 8.56 37.52
C LYS A 374 24.15 9.97 36.94
N CYS A 375 24.88 10.86 37.62
CA CYS A 375 25.29 12.21 37.23
C CYS A 375 24.25 13.35 37.34
N CYS A 376 24.13 13.92 38.54
CA CYS A 376 24.33 15.36 38.73
C CYS A 376 24.46 15.69 40.23
N LEU A 377 25.71 15.75 40.71
CA LEU A 377 26.03 16.54 41.91
C LEU A 377 26.11 17.99 41.44
N LYS A 378 25.10 18.79 41.79
CA LYS A 378 25.23 20.25 41.78
C LYS A 378 24.98 20.73 43.20
N GLU A 379 26.07 21.16 43.83
CA GLU A 379 26.10 21.72 45.17
C GLU A 379 25.10 22.88 45.28
N ARG A 380 24.26 22.85 46.32
CA ARG A 380 23.45 23.99 46.75
C ARG A 380 24.32 24.93 47.57
N GLN A 381 24.45 26.17 47.15
CA GLN A 381 24.84 27.27 48.03
C GLN A 381 23.67 27.56 49.01
N PRO A 382 23.94 27.80 50.30
CA PRO A 382 22.90 28.15 51.26
C PRO A 382 22.58 29.65 51.24
N ASP A 383 21.29 29.97 51.22
CA ASP A 383 20.74 31.29 51.53
C ASP A 383 21.10 31.69 52.96
N LEU A 384 21.80 32.82 53.11
CA LEU A 384 21.94 33.53 54.37
C LEU A 384 20.97 34.71 54.36
N ASN A 385 19.94 34.59 55.19
CA ASN A 385 19.01 35.64 55.55
C ASN A 385 19.48 36.29 56.88
N GLN A 386 19.10 37.56 57.06
CA GLN A 386 19.26 38.44 58.25
C GLN A 386 20.59 39.21 58.30
N THR A 387 20.59 40.54 58.40
CA THR A 387 19.82 41.42 59.29
C THR A 387 19.62 42.81 58.69
#